data_AF-A0A3A6N361-F1
#
_entry.id   AF-A0A3A6N361-F1
#
_cell.length_a   1.000
_cell.length_b   1.000
_cell.length_c   1.000
_cell.angle_alpha   90.00
_cell.angle_beta   90.00
_cell.angle_gamma   90.00
#
_symmetry.space_group_name_H-M   'P 1'
#
loop_
_entity.id
_entity.type
_entity.pdbx_description
1 polymer ?
#
loop_
_entity_poly.entity_id
_entity_poly.type
_entity_poly.pdbx_seq_one_letter_code
_entity_poly.pdbx_strand_id
1 'polypeptide(L)'
;MAVGIGLGALLPQTAEVLNAMSIAQVNIPIAFLLFGMMYPIMVQIDFSEIVQAFRNPKPVALTLIINWGVKPFTMLFFAWLFFHVIWAPFFTFEEASSYIAGLILLGIAPCTAMVLVFMGAFVNPVRSVFYGSDTKALLFNEVPVSGTGTA
;
A
#
# COMPACT_ATOMS: atom_id res chain seq x y z
N MET A 1 13.25 -7.96 -6.17
CA MET A 1 12.07 -8.75 -6.58
C MET A 1 12.45 -10.05 -7.30
N ALA A 2 13.16 -10.01 -8.43
CA ALA A 2 13.45 -11.21 -9.24
C ALA A 2 14.09 -12.38 -8.45
N VAL A 3 15.12 -12.11 -7.66
CA VAL A 3 15.79 -13.15 -6.82
C VAL A 3 14.83 -13.74 -5.77
N GLY A 4 13.99 -12.90 -5.15
CA GLY A 4 13.01 -13.33 -4.15
C GLY A 4 11.90 -14.19 -4.76
N ILE A 5 11.40 -13.83 -5.94
CA ILE A 5 10.42 -14.62 -6.68
C ILE A 5 11.03 -15.96 -7.12
N GLY A 6 12.27 -15.94 -7.62
CA GLY A 6 12.99 -17.16 -8.02
C GLY A 6 13.22 -18.12 -6.85
N LEU A 7 13.63 -17.61 -5.69
CA LEU A 7 13.80 -18.44 -4.48
C LEU A 7 12.46 -18.98 -3.95
N GLY A 8 11.39 -18.18 -4.00
CA GLY A 8 10.04 -18.63 -3.61
C GLY A 8 9.47 -19.72 -4.52
N ALA A 9 9.79 -19.69 -5.82
CA ALA A 9 9.37 -20.72 -6.77
C ALA A 9 10.14 -22.05 -6.59
N LEU A 10 11.40 -21.99 -6.16
CA LEU A 10 12.27 -23.18 -6.01
C LEU A 10 12.08 -23.90 -4.66
N LEU A 11 11.53 -23.23 -3.65
CA LEU A 11 11.33 -23.78 -2.31
C LEU A 11 9.86 -23.66 -1.86
N PRO A 12 8.90 -24.36 -2.49
CA PRO A 12 7.48 -24.29 -2.08
C PRO A 12 7.25 -24.87 -0.67
N GLN A 13 8.13 -25.77 -0.20
CA GLN A 13 8.03 -26.41 1.11
C GLN A 13 8.13 -25.41 2.28
N THR A 14 8.81 -24.27 2.11
CA THR A 14 8.85 -23.25 3.17
C THR A 14 7.50 -22.56 3.36
N ALA A 15 6.72 -22.38 2.29
CA ALA A 15 5.35 -21.85 2.38
C ALA A 15 4.40 -22.83 3.10
N GLU A 16 4.56 -24.14 2.88
CA GLU A 16 3.79 -25.18 3.58
C GLU A 16 4.12 -25.24 5.07
N VAL A 17 5.41 -25.16 5.45
CA VAL A 17 5.83 -25.11 6.87
C VAL A 17 5.29 -23.85 7.56
N LEU A 18 5.26 -22.71 6.86
CA LEU A 18 4.64 -21.51 7.38
C LEU A 18 3.13 -21.72 7.59
N ASN A 19 2.41 -22.30 6.62
CA ASN A 19 0.98 -22.57 6.74
C ASN A 19 0.66 -23.65 7.80
N ALA A 20 1.56 -24.59 8.06
CA ALA A 20 1.43 -25.59 9.12
C ALA A 20 1.52 -24.97 10.53
N MET A 21 2.17 -23.80 10.67
CA MET A 21 2.18 -22.99 11.89
C MET A 21 0.97 -22.04 12.00
N SER A 22 -0.11 -22.32 11.26
CA SER A 22 -1.37 -21.60 11.41
C SER A 22 -2.23 -22.22 12.52
N ILE A 23 -2.77 -21.37 13.39
CA ILE A 23 -3.83 -21.73 14.34
C ILE A 23 -5.04 -20.91 13.93
N ALA A 24 -6.17 -21.59 13.66
CA ALA A 24 -7.41 -20.96 13.20
C ALA A 24 -7.28 -20.10 11.93
N GLN A 25 -6.58 -20.61 10.89
CA GLN A 25 -6.39 -19.96 9.58
C GLN A 25 -5.54 -18.67 9.61
N VAL A 26 -4.97 -18.29 10.77
CA VAL A 26 -4.06 -17.14 10.89
C VAL A 26 -2.63 -17.65 11.10
N ASN A 27 -1.75 -17.26 10.19
CA ASN A 27 -0.34 -17.60 10.24
C ASN A 27 0.40 -16.67 11.23
N ILE A 28 0.70 -17.17 12.42
CA ILE A 28 1.31 -16.39 13.52
C ILE A 28 2.62 -15.70 13.08
N PRO A 29 3.57 -16.40 12.42
CA PRO A 29 4.76 -15.75 11.84
C PRO A 29 4.44 -14.56 10.94
N ILE A 30 3.53 -14.74 9.97
CA ILE A 30 3.18 -13.68 9.01
C ILE A 30 2.56 -12.49 9.75
N ALA A 31 1.67 -12.74 10.72
CA ALA A 31 1.05 -11.68 11.51
C ALA A 31 2.10 -10.83 12.26
N PHE A 32 3.11 -11.46 12.87
CA PHE A 32 4.19 -10.74 13.54
C PHE A 32 5.04 -9.91 12.57
N LEU A 33 5.38 -10.46 11.39
CA LEU A 33 6.12 -9.73 10.36
C LEU A 33 5.32 -8.52 9.85
N LEU A 34 4.03 -8.71 9.56
CA LEU A 34 3.14 -7.63 9.12
C LEU A 34 2.98 -6.55 10.19
N PHE A 35 2.83 -6.95 11.46
CA PHE A 35 2.79 -6.02 12.59
C PHE A 35 4.11 -5.23 12.71
N GLY A 36 5.24 -5.91 12.60
CA GLY A 36 6.57 -5.29 12.62
C GLY A 36 6.77 -4.28 11.49
N MET A 37 6.19 -4.50 10.31
CA MET A 37 6.21 -3.53 9.21
C MET A 37 5.25 -2.35 9.42
N MET A 38 4.12 -2.55 10.10
CA MET A 38 3.14 -1.50 10.39
C MET A 38 3.58 -0.58 11.55
N TYR A 39 4.25 -1.15 12.56
CA TYR A 39 4.74 -0.46 13.75
C TYR A 39 5.59 0.80 13.49
N PRO A 40 6.62 0.80 12.62
CA PRO A 40 7.48 1.96 12.43
C PRO A 40 6.73 3.19 11.92
N ILE A 41 5.65 3.01 11.13
CA ILE A 41 4.84 4.12 10.64
C ILE A 41 4.00 4.70 11.77
N MET A 42 3.44 3.85 12.64
CA MET A 42 2.59 4.28 13.76
C MET A 42 3.35 5.14 14.77
N VAL A 43 4.63 4.86 15.00
CA VAL A 43 5.47 5.59 15.96
C VAL A 43 5.93 6.96 15.44
N GLN A 44 5.96 7.17 14.13
CA GLN A 44 6.44 8.41 13.50
C GLN A 44 5.35 9.47 13.30
N ILE A 45 4.16 9.28 13.86
CA ILE A 45 3.02 10.19 13.70
C ILE A 45 2.96 11.17 14.88
N ASP A 46 3.14 12.45 14.58
CA ASP A 46 2.94 13.54 15.53
C ASP A 46 1.45 13.93 15.67
N PHE A 47 0.94 13.99 16.89
CA PHE A 47 -0.47 14.35 17.16
C PHE A 47 -0.86 15.77 16.73
N SER A 48 0.09 16.71 16.72
CA SER A 48 -0.13 18.09 16.24
C SER A 48 -0.53 18.11 14.75
N GLU A 49 0.07 17.24 13.95
CA GLU A 49 -0.19 17.17 12.51
C GLU A 49 -1.55 16.54 12.21
N ILE A 50 -2.00 15.58 13.01
CA ILE A 50 -3.36 15.02 12.90
C ILE A 50 -4.40 16.14 13.08
N VAL A 51 -4.21 17.03 14.06
CA VAL A 51 -5.12 18.16 14.28
C VAL A 51 -5.11 19.13 13.10
N GLN A 52 -3.95 19.37 12.49
CA GLN A 52 -3.82 20.20 11.31
C GLN A 52 -4.51 19.56 10.08
N ALA A 53 -4.46 18.23 9.97
CA ALA A 53 -5.14 17.47 8.93
C ALA A 53 -6.66 17.64 8.96
N PHE A 54 -7.24 17.69 10.17
CA PHE A 54 -8.67 17.98 10.35
C PHE A 54 -9.04 19.43 10.02
N ARG A 55 -8.12 20.40 10.16
CA ARG A 55 -8.39 21.81 9.83
C ARG A 55 -8.46 22.07 8.32
N ASN A 56 -7.74 21.29 7.50
CA ASN A 56 -7.74 21.42 6.04
C ASN A 56 -8.12 20.10 5.36
N PRO A 57 -9.41 19.71 5.33
CA PRO A 57 -9.82 18.38 4.86
C PRO A 57 -9.82 18.23 3.34
N LYS A 58 -9.69 19.30 2.54
CA LYS A 58 -9.80 19.25 1.06
C LYS A 58 -8.92 18.16 0.42
N PRO A 59 -7.59 18.08 0.68
CA PRO A 59 -6.73 17.04 0.07
C PRO A 59 -7.01 15.64 0.61
N VAL A 60 -7.37 15.50 1.89
CA VAL A 60 -7.72 14.22 2.50
C VAL A 60 -9.02 13.68 1.92
N ALA A 61 -10.04 14.53 1.79
CA ALA A 61 -11.34 14.19 1.22
C ALA A 61 -11.22 13.82 -0.26
N LEU A 62 -10.44 14.57 -1.04
CA LEU A 62 -10.20 14.23 -2.45
C LEU A 62 -9.53 12.87 -2.58
N THR A 63 -8.51 12.59 -1.76
CA THR A 63 -7.82 11.29 -1.75
C THR A 63 -8.77 10.17 -1.34
N LEU A 64 -9.62 10.39 -0.34
CA LEU A 64 -10.61 9.42 0.11
C LEU A 64 -11.64 9.11 -0.98
N ILE A 65 -12.17 10.13 -1.66
CA ILE A 65 -13.13 9.97 -2.76
C ILE A 65 -12.49 9.20 -3.92
N ILE A 66 -11.25 9.52 -4.29
CA ILE A 66 -10.56 8.80 -5.37
C ILE A 66 -10.27 7.35 -4.94
N ASN A 67 -9.80 7.15 -3.71
CA ASN A 67 -9.39 5.84 -3.21
C ASN A 67 -10.58 4.88 -3.00
N TRP A 68 -11.72 5.38 -2.53
CA TRP A 68 -12.89 4.56 -2.25
C TRP A 68 -13.94 4.59 -3.37
N GLY A 69 -14.00 5.68 -4.13
CA GLY A 69 -15.03 5.89 -5.15
C GLY A 69 -14.57 5.62 -6.58
N VAL A 70 -13.29 5.83 -6.93
CA VAL A 70 -12.82 5.67 -8.31
C VAL A 70 -11.97 4.41 -8.47
N LYS A 71 -11.01 4.20 -7.57
CA LYS A 71 -10.07 3.07 -7.65
C LYS A 71 -10.73 1.69 -7.63
N PRO A 72 -11.63 1.33 -6.70
CA PRO A 72 -12.18 -0.04 -6.66
C PRO A 72 -13.03 -0.37 -7.88
N PHE A 73 -13.78 0.60 -8.40
CA PHE A 73 -14.60 0.40 -9.60
C PHE A 73 -13.75 0.31 -10.86
N THR A 74 -12.70 1.11 -10.94
CA THR A 74 -11.73 1.04 -12.05
C THR A 74 -11.00 -0.31 -12.03
N MET A 75 -10.56 -0.76 -10.85
CA MET A 75 -9.94 -2.08 -10.68
C MET A 75 -10.91 -3.22 -10.99
N LEU A 76 -12.16 -3.15 -10.56
CA LEU A 76 -13.19 -4.13 -10.90
C LEU A 76 -13.42 -4.19 -12.42
N PHE A 77 -13.54 -3.03 -13.07
CA PHE A 77 -13.73 -2.96 -14.51
C PHE A 77 -12.58 -3.64 -15.27
N PHE A 78 -11.33 -3.32 -14.91
CA PHE A 78 -10.18 -3.95 -15.54
C PHE A 78 -10.06 -5.44 -15.20
N ALA A 79 -10.24 -5.83 -13.94
CA ALA A 79 -10.20 -7.22 -13.53
C ALA A 79 -11.26 -8.04 -14.28
N TRP A 80 -12.49 -7.55 -14.35
CA TRP A 80 -13.56 -8.20 -15.12
C TRP A 80 -13.22 -8.28 -16.61
N LEU A 81 -12.75 -7.20 -17.23
CA LEU A 81 -12.41 -7.17 -18.65
C LEU A 81 -11.30 -8.19 -19.00
N PHE A 82 -10.25 -8.25 -18.19
CA PHE A 82 -9.15 -9.17 -18.45
C PHE A 82 -9.52 -10.62 -18.16
N PHE A 83 -10.11 -10.93 -17.01
CA PHE A 83 -10.38 -12.32 -16.61
C PHE A 83 -11.63 -12.93 -17.28
N HIS A 84 -12.69 -12.16 -17.53
CA HIS A 84 -13.93 -12.68 -18.13
C HIS A 84 -14.09 -12.43 -19.62
N VAL A 85 -13.37 -11.48 -20.23
CA VAL A 85 -13.52 -11.17 -21.67
C VAL A 85 -12.27 -11.57 -22.45
N ILE A 86 -11.11 -11.03 -22.10
CA ILE A 86 -9.88 -11.21 -22.90
C ILE A 86 -9.25 -12.60 -22.66
N TRP A 87 -9.17 -13.04 -21.40
CA TRP A 87 -8.52 -14.29 -21.00
C TRP A 87 -9.51 -15.37 -20.58
N ALA A 88 -10.79 -15.22 -20.94
CA ALA A 88 -11.86 -16.18 -20.63
C ALA A 88 -11.51 -17.65 -20.90
N PRO A 89 -10.80 -18.03 -22.00
CA PRO A 89 -10.47 -19.44 -22.23
C PRO A 89 -9.31 -19.98 -21.37
N PHE A 90 -8.54 -19.12 -20.68
CA PHE A 90 -7.38 -19.53 -19.86
C PHE A 90 -7.71 -19.78 -18.39
N PHE A 91 -8.91 -19.39 -17.92
CA PHE A 91 -9.28 -19.46 -16.51
C PHE A 91 -10.61 -20.18 -16.32
N THR A 92 -10.73 -20.97 -15.26
CA THR A 92 -12.03 -21.44 -14.79
C THR A 92 -12.81 -20.29 -14.14
N PHE A 93 -14.14 -20.40 -14.08
CA PHE A 93 -14.98 -19.37 -13.48
C PHE A 93 -14.61 -19.07 -12.02
N GLU A 94 -14.22 -20.11 -11.28
CA GLU A 94 -13.85 -20.02 -9.87
C GLU A 94 -12.50 -19.33 -9.65
N GLU A 95 -11.49 -19.66 -10.45
CA GLU A 95 -10.18 -19.00 -10.42
C GLU A 95 -10.28 -17.53 -10.79
N ALA A 96 -10.99 -17.19 -11.87
CA ALA A 96 -11.22 -15.82 -12.30
C ALA A 96 -11.86 -14.97 -11.18
N SER A 97 -12.89 -15.51 -10.51
CA SER A 97 -13.54 -14.82 -9.40
C SER A 97 -12.59 -14.59 -8.22
N SER A 98 -11.72 -15.56 -7.89
CA SER A 98 -10.75 -15.42 -6.81
C SER A 98 -9.68 -14.36 -7.12
N TYR A 99 -9.20 -14.28 -8.37
CA TYR A 99 -8.23 -13.27 -8.79
C TYR A 99 -8.85 -11.87 -8.84
N ILE A 100 -10.09 -11.74 -9.31
CA ILE A 100 -10.83 -10.48 -9.27
C ILE A 100 -10.98 -9.98 -7.83
N ALA A 101 -11.36 -10.86 -6.89
CA ALA A 101 -11.45 -10.50 -5.48
C ALA A 101 -10.11 -10.02 -4.91
N GLY A 102 -9.02 -10.72 -5.22
CA GLY A 102 -7.66 -10.32 -4.80
C GLY A 102 -7.24 -8.96 -5.35
N LEU A 103 -7.56 -8.66 -6.62
CA LEU A 103 -7.25 -7.37 -7.24
C LEU A 103 -8.06 -6.21 -6.65
N ILE A 104 -9.32 -6.44 -6.30
CA ILE A 104 -10.15 -5.43 -5.62
C ILE A 104 -9.58 -5.14 -4.23
N LEU A 105 -9.22 -6.17 -3.46
CA LEU A 105 -8.62 -6.02 -2.14
C LEU A 105 -7.29 -5.23 -2.21
N LEU A 106 -6.46 -5.52 -3.23
CA LEU A 106 -5.23 -4.76 -3.47
C LEU A 106 -5.51 -3.30 -3.85
N GLY A 107 -6.56 -3.04 -4.62
CA GLY A 107 -6.96 -1.70 -5.04
C GLY A 107 -7.47 -0.81 -3.90
N ILE A 108 -8.06 -1.40 -2.86
CA ILE A 108 -8.55 -0.70 -1.66
C ILE A 108 -7.41 -0.39 -0.69
N ALA A 109 -6.33 -1.18 -0.71
CA ALA A 109 -5.20 -0.99 0.18
C ALA A 109 -4.54 0.38 -0.03
N PRO A 110 -4.36 1.20 1.02
CA PRO A 110 -3.72 2.50 0.90
C PRO A 110 -2.23 2.32 0.53
N CYS A 111 -1.88 2.69 -0.70
CA CYS A 111 -0.52 2.62 -1.22
C CYS A 111 0.39 3.78 -0.74
N THR A 112 -0.12 4.65 0.12
CA THR A 112 0.56 5.89 0.55
C THR A 112 1.87 5.60 1.25
N ALA A 113 1.90 4.63 2.16
CA ALA A 113 3.10 4.21 2.87
C ALA A 113 4.25 3.78 1.93
N MET A 114 3.92 3.06 0.86
CA MET A 114 4.91 2.57 -0.09
C MET A 114 5.57 3.73 -0.84
N VAL A 115 4.78 4.69 -1.33
CA VAL A 115 5.31 5.84 -2.08
C VAL A 115 6.21 6.72 -1.21
N LEU A 116 5.88 6.88 0.08
CA LEU A 116 6.68 7.67 1.02
C LEU A 116 8.09 7.09 1.24
N VAL A 117 8.24 5.76 1.22
CA VAL A 117 9.58 5.11 1.28
C VAL A 117 10.41 5.50 0.07
N PHE A 118 9.85 5.39 -1.14
CA PHE A 118 10.58 5.70 -2.38
C PHE A 118 10.90 7.19 -2.52
N MET A 119 10.08 8.05 -1.93
CA MET A 119 10.33 9.50 -1.91
C MET A 119 11.22 9.95 -0.74
N GLY A 120 11.71 9.03 0.10
CA GLY A 120 12.54 9.35 1.26
C GLY A 120 11.82 10.18 2.34
N ALA A 121 10.50 10.30 2.25
CA ALA A 121 9.68 11.19 3.08
C ALA A 121 9.09 10.45 4.30
N PHE A 122 9.90 9.62 4.96
CA PHE A 122 9.43 8.79 6.07
C PHE A 122 9.27 9.56 7.40
N VAL A 123 9.94 10.72 7.51
CA VAL A 123 10.03 11.51 8.75
C VAL A 123 8.67 12.01 9.25
N ASN A 124 7.70 12.29 8.38
CA ASN A 124 6.32 12.55 8.80
C ASN A 124 5.28 12.17 7.72
N PRO A 125 4.49 11.09 7.92
CA PRO A 125 3.52 10.62 6.94
C PRO A 125 2.29 11.52 6.80
N VAL A 126 1.94 12.31 7.84
CA VAL A 126 0.80 13.23 7.77
C VAL A 126 1.18 14.41 6.89
N ARG A 127 2.29 15.08 7.17
CA ARG A 127 2.84 16.18 6.35
C ARG A 127 2.95 15.83 4.88
N SER A 128 3.55 14.70 4.58
CA SER A 128 3.85 14.30 3.19
C SER A 128 2.58 14.04 2.35
N VAL A 129 1.49 13.57 2.96
CA VAL A 129 0.18 13.45 2.28
C VAL A 129 -0.39 14.82 1.91
N PHE A 130 -0.19 15.85 2.74
CA PHE A 130 -0.61 17.22 2.41
C PHE A 130 0.26 17.84 1.31
N TYR A 131 1.58 17.76 1.44
CA TYR A 131 2.52 18.34 0.46
C TYR A 131 2.51 17.62 -0.90
N GLY A 132 2.11 16.33 -0.95
CA GLY A 132 1.94 15.60 -2.22
C GLY A 132 0.81 16.12 -3.12
N SER A 133 -0.16 16.86 -2.57
CA SER A 133 -1.21 17.52 -3.35
C SER A 133 -0.79 18.87 -3.95
N ASP A 134 0.29 19.46 -3.45
CA ASP A 134 0.90 20.69 -3.97
C ASP A 134 2.12 20.33 -4.82
N THR A 135 1.88 19.79 -6.03
CA THR A 135 2.94 19.51 -7.02
C THR A 135 3.80 20.74 -7.32
N LYS A 136 3.28 21.95 -7.08
CA LYS A 136 4.02 23.21 -7.21
C LYS A 136 5.14 23.35 -6.19
N ALA A 137 4.96 22.90 -4.93
CA ALA A 137 6.01 22.98 -3.91
C ALA A 137 7.16 21.99 -4.14
N LEU A 138 6.89 20.88 -4.85
CA LEU A 138 7.88 19.88 -5.24
C LEU A 138 8.67 20.27 -6.50
N LEU A 139 8.07 21.07 -7.38
CA LEU A 139 8.73 21.60 -8.60
C LEU A 139 9.53 22.89 -8.34
N PHE A 140 9.20 23.63 -7.29
CA PHE A 140 9.99 24.77 -6.81
C PHE A 140 10.81 24.37 -5.58
N ASN A 141 12.00 23.87 -5.85
CA ASN A 141 13.13 23.58 -4.96
C ASN A 141 13.20 24.45 -3.68
N GLU A 142 12.45 24.11 -2.62
CA GLU A 142 12.57 24.68 -1.27
C GLU A 142 12.18 23.64 -0.20
N VAL A 143 12.69 22.40 -0.30
CA VAL A 143 12.92 21.59 0.90
C VAL A 143 14.40 21.74 1.22
N PRO A 144 14.81 22.66 2.11
CA PRO A 144 16.15 22.62 2.64
C PRO A 144 16.26 21.33 3.45
N VAL A 145 16.88 20.31 2.84
CA VAL A 145 17.50 19.20 3.55
C VAL A 145 18.76 19.76 4.22
N SER A 146 18.59 20.64 5.21
CA SER A 146 19.67 21.04 6.10
C SER A 146 19.33 20.53 7.49
N GLY A 147 19.80 19.32 7.78
CA GLY A 147 20.15 18.96 9.14
C GLY A 147 21.26 19.92 9.59
N THR A 148 20.89 20.96 10.32
CA THR A 148 21.83 21.65 11.21
C THR A 148 22.12 20.72 12.38
N GLY A 149 23.29 20.09 12.32
CA GLY A 149 23.79 19.20 13.35
C GLY A 149 25.25 18.84 13.11
N THR A 150 26.13 19.84 12.92
CA THR A 150 27.56 19.75 13.26
C THR A 150 28.15 21.15 13.48
N ALA A 151 28.82 21.29 14.64
CA ALA A 151 29.67 22.39 15.13
C ALA A 151 29.00 23.72 15.51
#